data_AF-A0A368G0D4-F1
#
_entry.id   AF-A0A368G0D4-F1
#
_cell.length_a   1.000
_cell.length_b   1.000
_cell.length_c   1.000
_cell.angle_alpha   90.00
_cell.angle_beta   90.00
_cell.angle_gamma   90.00
#
_symmetry.space_group_name_H-M   'P 1'
#
loop_
_entity.id
_entity.type
_entity.pdbx_description
1 polymer ?
#
loop_
_entity_poly.entity_id
_entity_poly.type
_entity_poly.pdbx_seq_one_letter_code
_entity_poly.pdbx_strand_id
1 'polypeptide(L)'
;MPLYITNYTQLSLPMTSFIEELSSQGIIVDDMKDACLSFIITNSPLSSSTKLPDSGRNTVIVNFGEPFRVADSFAIMVQQSDGHLVKPIDFNVFLDVSEYDASTWKSLPNLLPYSRKFLLSVLVAPEAKEIAPLLPSDLSRLNTSAVLSGDNIKLLNCSSSVDGSSCGDEAQIEGLMRNSTFCVLFCLKNYIRFFWMSLRAGCIPVMPFVDTPLPFQDHIDWRLASIRFHPARFPELHFVIRSLEMAEVLELRRMGRFFFERYLGDQRAVVRALLASLRERLGIPSPAEAVAKAVPLFNNSFTAPILTPINVPPLDDEYLGPLEGAVDSASYLHNFSSFSMYSYHSWNIIGQPGMSLEFLAQSVDPPTESEFYPDSNIGFRPIEPGSGVEFSKALGGNRAREQFTVVLLTYNRDAVLATSLERLHRLPYLNKVIVVWNNIAREPMGAWPRLHVPVEYV
;
A
#
# COMPACT_ATOMS: atom_id res chain seq x y z
N MET A 1 17.23 3.88 -11.82
CA MET A 1 18.08 4.14 -10.64
C MET A 1 19.06 2.98 -10.49
N PRO A 2 20.25 3.06 -11.10
CA PRO A 2 21.30 2.06 -10.94
C PRO A 2 21.77 1.97 -9.48
N LEU A 3 22.02 0.75 -8.99
CA LEU A 3 22.40 0.47 -7.61
C LEU A 3 23.73 -0.28 -7.57
N TYR A 4 24.58 0.08 -6.63
CA TYR A 4 25.79 -0.67 -6.29
C TYR A 4 25.64 -1.26 -4.89
N ILE A 5 25.98 -2.53 -4.70
CA ILE A 5 25.79 -3.22 -3.41
C ILE A 5 27.15 -3.67 -2.88
N THR A 6 27.40 -3.41 -1.61
CA THR A 6 28.61 -3.83 -0.89
C THR A 6 28.30 -4.28 0.52
N ASN A 7 29.17 -5.12 1.07
CA ASN A 7 29.11 -5.55 2.46
C ASN A 7 30.50 -5.47 3.09
N TYR A 8 30.56 -5.05 4.36
CA TYR A 8 31.81 -4.96 5.13
C TYR A 8 31.93 -6.04 6.20
N THR A 9 30.87 -6.83 6.39
CA THR A 9 30.81 -7.91 7.38
C THR A 9 30.45 -9.24 6.72
N GLN A 10 30.68 -10.33 7.44
CA GLN A 10 30.23 -11.64 7.03
C GLN A 10 28.70 -11.65 6.96
N LEU A 11 28.17 -12.00 5.78
CA LEU A 11 26.73 -12.02 5.53
C LEU A 11 26.07 -13.12 6.36
N SER A 12 25.05 -12.74 7.14
CA SER A 12 24.10 -13.70 7.69
C SER A 12 23.11 -14.12 6.62
N LEU A 13 22.38 -15.23 6.86
CA LEU A 13 21.36 -15.70 5.92
C LEU A 13 20.32 -14.60 5.56
N PRO A 14 19.72 -13.86 6.52
CA PRO A 14 18.81 -12.75 6.20
C PRO A 14 19.43 -11.66 5.32
N MET A 15 20.71 -11.36 5.51
CA MET A 15 21.42 -10.33 4.71
C MET A 15 21.60 -10.79 3.26
N THR A 16 21.94 -12.06 3.05
CA THR A 16 22.10 -12.63 1.71
C THR A 16 20.77 -12.59 0.95
N SER A 17 19.68 -13.08 1.56
CA SER A 17 18.36 -13.09 0.93
C SER A 17 17.86 -11.66 0.64
N PHE A 18 18.16 -10.68 1.52
CA PHE A 18 17.87 -9.27 1.26
C PHE A 18 18.65 -8.71 0.06
N ILE A 19 19.93 -9.07 -0.07
CA ILE A 19 20.77 -8.67 -1.22
C ILE A 19 20.21 -9.26 -2.53
N GLU A 20 19.82 -10.54 -2.52
CA GLU A 20 19.20 -11.20 -3.67
C GLU A 20 17.91 -10.48 -4.10
N GLU A 21 17.03 -10.16 -3.15
CA GLU A 21 15.80 -9.43 -3.43
C GLU A 21 16.08 -8.00 -3.94
N LEU A 22 17.01 -7.26 -3.31
CA LEU A 22 17.44 -5.95 -3.76
C LEU A 22 18.00 -5.98 -5.19
N SER A 23 18.75 -7.04 -5.52
CA SER A 23 19.32 -7.27 -6.85
C SER A 23 18.24 -7.56 -7.90
N SER A 24 17.16 -8.23 -7.50
CA SER A 24 16.05 -8.56 -8.41
C SER A 24 15.17 -7.35 -8.78
N GLN A 25 15.05 -6.37 -7.89
CA GLN A 25 14.18 -5.19 -8.06
C GLN A 25 14.95 -3.96 -8.60
N GLY A 26 16.27 -3.99 -8.56
CA GLY A 26 17.16 -2.89 -8.97
C GLY A 26 17.88 -3.15 -10.29
N ILE A 27 18.44 -2.08 -10.88
CA ILE A 27 19.42 -2.22 -11.96
C ILE A 27 20.79 -2.22 -11.28
N ILE A 28 21.42 -3.38 -11.14
CA ILE A 28 22.71 -3.49 -10.44
C ILE A 28 23.86 -3.13 -11.39
N VAL A 29 24.82 -2.37 -10.88
CA VAL A 29 26.08 -2.03 -11.58
C VAL A 29 27.27 -2.58 -10.81
N ASP A 30 28.32 -2.96 -11.54
CA ASP A 30 29.54 -3.51 -10.95
C ASP A 30 30.45 -2.43 -10.36
N ASP A 31 30.42 -1.22 -10.94
CA ASP A 31 31.24 -0.09 -10.52
C ASP A 31 30.44 0.94 -9.73
N MET A 32 30.99 1.35 -8.57
CA MET A 32 30.38 2.35 -7.69
C MET A 32 30.14 3.70 -8.38
N LYS A 33 30.97 4.06 -9.37
CA LYS A 33 30.89 5.35 -10.07
C LYS A 33 29.69 5.44 -11.02
N ASP A 34 29.19 4.30 -11.48
CA ASP A 34 28.03 4.23 -12.37
C ASP A 34 26.71 4.13 -11.59
N ALA A 35 26.80 4.02 -10.27
CA ALA A 35 25.66 3.87 -9.37
C ALA A 35 25.02 5.22 -9.04
N CYS A 36 23.68 5.24 -9.03
CA CYS A 36 22.94 6.36 -8.48
C CYS A 36 22.87 6.30 -6.95
N LEU A 37 22.78 5.09 -6.39
CA LEU A 37 22.83 4.84 -4.95
C LEU A 37 23.72 3.63 -4.64
N SER A 38 24.51 3.75 -3.57
CA SER A 38 25.36 2.68 -3.06
C SER A 38 24.77 2.13 -1.77
N PHE A 39 24.42 0.84 -1.76
CA PHE A 39 23.92 0.12 -0.59
C PHE A 39 25.08 -0.56 0.13
N ILE A 40 25.17 -0.31 1.44
CA ILE A 40 26.11 -0.95 2.35
C ILE A 40 25.31 -1.82 3.31
N ILE A 41 25.49 -3.13 3.23
CA ILE A 41 24.81 -4.09 4.11
C ILE A 41 25.75 -4.48 5.26
N THR A 42 25.28 -4.34 6.49
CA THR A 42 26.07 -4.65 7.70
C THR A 42 25.19 -5.20 8.82
N ASN A 43 25.82 -5.90 9.76
CA ASN A 43 25.23 -6.36 11.03
C ASN A 43 26.02 -5.88 12.24
N SER A 44 27.04 -5.05 12.04
CA SER A 44 27.85 -4.47 13.10
C SER A 44 28.18 -3.00 12.80
N PRO A 45 28.55 -2.22 13.83
CA PRO A 45 28.93 -0.83 13.64
C PRO A 45 30.10 -0.71 12.67
N LEU A 46 29.99 0.21 11.71
CA LEU A 46 31.09 0.57 10.83
C LEU A 46 32.20 1.24 11.66
N SER A 47 33.46 0.85 11.44
CA SER A 47 34.61 1.40 12.16
C SER A 47 34.77 2.90 11.87
N SER A 48 35.30 3.68 12.81
CA SER A 48 35.63 5.10 12.56
C SER A 48 36.65 5.30 11.42
N SER A 49 37.37 4.25 11.03
CA SER A 49 38.29 4.20 9.90
C SER A 49 37.62 3.91 8.56
N THR A 50 36.35 3.46 8.51
CA THR A 50 35.65 3.23 7.24
C THR A 50 35.25 4.60 6.66
N LYS A 51 36.14 5.17 5.84
CA LYS A 51 35.82 6.36 5.04
C LYS A 51 34.74 5.97 4.04
N LEU A 52 33.51 6.37 4.31
CA LEU A 52 32.42 6.29 3.33
C LEU A 52 32.82 7.12 2.10
N PRO A 53 32.64 6.60 0.88
CA PRO A 53 32.91 7.34 -0.34
C PRO A 53 32.07 8.63 -0.36
N ASP A 54 32.66 9.74 -0.80
CA ASP A 54 32.03 11.07 -0.86
C ASP A 54 31.29 11.49 0.41
N SER A 55 31.84 11.18 1.59
CA SER A 55 31.23 11.46 2.90
C SER A 55 29.86 10.79 3.11
N GLY A 56 29.59 9.69 2.39
CA GLY A 56 28.33 8.96 2.45
C GLY A 56 27.21 9.60 1.61
N ARG A 57 27.53 10.52 0.70
CA ARG A 57 26.55 10.99 -0.30
C ARG A 57 26.07 9.80 -1.13
N ASN A 58 24.80 9.79 -1.49
CA ASN A 58 24.17 8.72 -2.26
C ASN A 58 24.38 7.31 -1.66
N THR A 59 24.65 7.23 -0.36
CA THR A 59 24.94 5.96 0.32
C THR A 59 23.80 5.61 1.26
N VAL A 60 23.30 4.39 1.17
CA VAL A 60 22.28 3.81 2.04
C VAL A 60 22.92 2.70 2.86
N ILE A 61 22.92 2.84 4.18
CA ILE A 61 23.46 1.81 5.10
C ILE A 61 22.29 1.03 5.66
N VAL A 62 22.25 -0.26 5.37
CA VAL A 62 21.24 -1.20 5.88
C VAL A 62 21.87 -2.02 7.00
N ASN A 63 21.42 -1.77 8.23
CA ASN A 63 21.96 -2.39 9.43
C ASN A 63 20.98 -3.40 10.05
N PHE A 64 21.36 -4.67 10.01
CA PHE A 64 20.61 -5.79 10.59
C PHE A 64 20.92 -6.02 12.08
N GLY A 65 21.98 -5.41 12.61
CA GLY A 65 22.40 -5.55 14.01
C GLY A 65 21.83 -4.47 14.92
N GLU A 66 22.48 -4.30 16.07
CA GLU A 66 22.15 -3.23 17.01
C GLU A 66 22.27 -1.84 16.34
N PRO A 67 21.33 -0.92 16.60
CA PRO A 67 21.37 0.42 16.01
C PRO A 67 22.65 1.18 16.38
N PHE A 68 23.24 1.83 15.38
CA PHE A 68 24.40 2.69 15.58
C PHE A 68 24.27 3.98 14.76
N ARG A 69 25.16 4.94 15.04
CA ARG A 69 25.21 6.23 14.34
C ARG A 69 26.58 6.42 13.68
N VAL A 70 26.56 6.89 12.44
CA VAL A 70 27.75 7.40 11.76
C VAL A 70 27.76 8.93 11.85
N ALA A 71 28.62 9.48 12.72
CA ALA A 71 28.79 10.92 12.86
C ALA A 71 29.29 11.54 11.53
N ASP A 72 28.89 12.79 11.27
CA ASP A 72 29.39 13.62 10.14
C ASP A 72 29.31 12.97 8.75
N SER A 73 28.29 12.15 8.52
CA SER A 73 28.01 11.51 7.23
C SER A 73 26.72 12.02 6.60
N PHE A 74 26.62 11.97 5.28
CA PHE A 74 25.37 12.18 4.53
C PHE A 74 24.61 10.88 4.26
N ALA A 75 25.10 9.75 4.76
CA ALA A 75 24.49 8.45 4.54
C ALA A 75 23.08 8.38 5.13
N ILE A 76 22.21 7.68 4.41
CA ILE A 76 20.84 7.35 4.83
C ILE A 76 20.90 6.06 5.61
N MET A 77 20.42 6.06 6.85
CA MET A 77 20.40 4.87 7.69
C MET A 77 19.08 4.11 7.53
N VAL A 78 19.15 2.79 7.35
CA VAL A 78 18.00 1.87 7.42
C VAL A 78 18.29 0.88 8.54
N GLN A 79 17.62 1.04 9.67
CA GLN A 79 17.89 0.25 10.88
C GLN A 79 16.71 0.26 11.86
N GLN A 80 16.77 -0.59 12.88
CA GLN A 80 15.83 -0.57 14.00
C GLN A 80 16.30 0.47 15.04
N SER A 81 15.78 1.70 15.00
CA SER A 81 16.20 2.79 15.89
C SER A 81 15.54 2.73 17.28
N ASP A 82 16.27 3.13 18.31
CA ASP A 82 15.90 3.09 19.74
C ASP A 82 15.89 4.50 20.40
N GLY A 83 15.28 5.49 19.75
CA GLY A 83 14.99 6.73 20.49
C GLY A 83 14.78 7.96 19.65
N HIS A 84 15.62 8.22 18.65
CA HIS A 84 15.40 9.30 17.68
C HIS A 84 16.15 8.97 16.39
N LEU A 85 15.44 8.92 15.26
CA LEU A 85 16.10 9.01 13.96
C LEU A 85 16.79 10.37 13.89
N VAL A 86 18.09 10.37 13.61
CA VAL A 86 18.91 11.57 13.63
C VAL A 86 18.58 12.47 12.44
N LYS A 87 18.19 11.87 11.32
CA LYS A 87 17.84 12.59 10.11
C LYS A 87 16.42 12.23 9.65
N PRO A 88 15.65 13.20 9.13
CA PRO A 88 14.32 12.93 8.56
C PRO A 88 14.32 11.92 7.41
N ILE A 89 15.45 11.75 6.71
CA ILE A 89 15.58 10.82 5.58
C ILE A 89 15.87 9.37 6.00
N ASP A 90 16.22 9.13 7.27
CA ASP A 90 16.53 7.79 7.76
C ASP A 90 15.25 6.94 7.89
N PHE A 91 15.40 5.61 7.81
CA PHE A 91 14.31 4.65 7.86
C PHE A 91 14.39 3.78 9.11
N ASN A 92 13.28 3.76 9.86
CA ASN A 92 13.13 2.92 11.03
C ASN A 92 12.34 1.65 10.71
N VAL A 93 13.01 0.56 10.36
CA VAL A 93 12.37 -0.64 9.83
C VAL A 93 12.93 -1.91 10.48
N PHE A 94 12.04 -2.86 10.78
CA PHE A 94 12.42 -4.21 11.17
C PHE A 94 12.91 -4.99 9.95
N LEU A 95 14.18 -5.39 9.93
CA LEU A 95 14.79 -6.03 8.76
C LEU A 95 14.88 -7.55 8.86
N ASP A 96 14.75 -8.12 10.06
CA ASP A 96 14.82 -9.57 10.27
C ASP A 96 13.46 -10.23 9.97
N VAL A 97 13.06 -10.14 8.69
CA VAL A 97 11.80 -10.66 8.17
C VAL A 97 12.05 -11.89 7.30
N SER A 98 11.04 -12.75 7.20
CA SER A 98 11.09 -13.96 6.38
C SER A 98 11.21 -13.65 4.89
N GLU A 99 11.75 -14.59 4.13
CA GLU A 99 11.71 -14.58 2.67
C GLU A 99 10.27 -14.60 2.15
N TYR A 100 10.09 -14.14 0.91
CA TYR A 100 8.78 -14.11 0.27
C TYR A 100 8.24 -15.54 0.05
N ASP A 101 7.05 -15.79 0.57
CA ASP A 101 6.30 -17.02 0.27
C ASP A 101 4.83 -16.68 -0.03
N ALA A 102 4.37 -17.14 -1.20
CA ALA A 102 3.00 -16.97 -1.68
C ALA A 102 1.95 -17.60 -0.75
N SER A 103 2.33 -18.48 0.18
CA SER A 103 1.43 -19.11 1.14
C SER A 103 1.35 -18.41 2.50
N THR A 104 2.20 -17.40 2.76
CA THR A 104 2.32 -16.75 4.08
C THR A 104 1.01 -16.12 4.55
N TRP A 105 0.18 -15.60 3.63
CA TRP A 105 -1.13 -15.02 3.96
C TRP A 105 -2.06 -15.98 4.72
N LYS A 106 -1.88 -17.30 4.55
CA LYS A 106 -2.66 -18.35 5.24
C LYS A 106 -2.33 -18.47 6.72
N SER A 107 -1.11 -18.10 7.12
CA SER A 107 -0.63 -18.19 8.52
C SER A 107 -1.05 -17.01 9.39
N LEU A 108 -1.42 -15.91 8.74
CA LEU A 108 -1.76 -14.67 9.39
C LEU A 108 -3.23 -14.72 9.86
N PRO A 109 -3.55 -14.11 11.02
CA PRO A 109 -4.85 -14.28 11.66
C PRO A 109 -5.99 -13.64 10.85
N ASN A 110 -7.17 -14.24 10.98
CA ASN A 110 -8.41 -13.68 10.42
C ASN A 110 -8.79 -12.37 11.13
N LEU A 111 -9.50 -11.49 10.42
CA LEU A 111 -10.04 -10.25 11.01
C LEU A 111 -11.12 -10.52 12.05
N LEU A 112 -11.87 -11.61 11.85
CA LEU A 112 -12.90 -12.11 12.76
C LEU A 112 -12.38 -13.31 13.56
N PRO A 113 -12.83 -13.51 14.81
CA PRO A 113 -13.88 -12.75 15.51
C PRO A 113 -13.44 -11.35 15.97
N TYR A 114 -14.43 -10.46 16.16
CA TYR A 114 -14.19 -9.14 16.76
C TYR A 114 -13.60 -9.27 18.17
N SER A 115 -14.30 -9.94 19.09
CA SER A 115 -13.82 -10.14 20.45
C SER A 115 -12.72 -11.21 20.51
N ARG A 116 -11.62 -10.89 21.17
CA ARG A 116 -10.53 -11.83 21.50
C ARG A 116 -10.52 -12.11 23.00
N LYS A 117 -9.72 -13.09 23.44
CA LYS A 117 -9.63 -13.51 24.85
C LYS A 117 -9.29 -12.36 25.78
N PHE A 118 -8.37 -11.49 25.36
CA PHE A 118 -8.00 -10.28 26.08
C PHE A 118 -8.43 -9.05 25.28
N LEU A 119 -9.03 -8.07 25.96
CA LEU A 119 -9.26 -6.76 25.36
C LEU A 119 -7.92 -6.09 25.07
N LEU A 120 -7.03 -6.12 26.06
CA LEU A 120 -5.75 -5.43 26.02
C LEU A 120 -4.65 -6.32 26.59
N SER A 121 -3.51 -6.39 25.90
CA SER A 121 -2.24 -6.85 26.48
C SER A 121 -1.28 -5.68 26.63
N VAL A 122 -0.59 -5.59 27.77
CA VAL A 122 0.42 -4.56 28.02
C VAL A 122 1.78 -5.23 28.17
N LEU A 123 2.71 -4.87 27.30
CA LEU A 123 4.09 -5.31 27.32
C LEU A 123 4.95 -4.19 27.91
N VAL A 124 5.67 -4.51 29.00
CA VAL A 124 6.48 -3.56 29.75
C VAL A 124 7.94 -4.01 29.72
N ALA A 125 8.77 -3.31 28.95
CA ALA A 125 10.21 -3.54 28.89
C ALA A 125 10.94 -2.96 30.12
N PRO A 126 12.18 -3.39 30.42
CA PRO A 126 12.98 -2.85 31.53
C PRO A 126 13.10 -1.31 31.52
N GLU A 127 13.23 -0.72 30.34
CA GLU A 127 13.38 0.72 30.11
C GLU A 127 12.07 1.50 30.24
N ALA A 128 10.94 0.82 30.45
CA ALA A 128 9.63 1.46 30.52
C ALA A 128 9.52 2.52 31.65
N LYS A 129 10.35 2.42 32.68
CA LYS A 129 10.43 3.41 33.77
C LYS A 129 10.90 4.79 33.28
N GLU A 130 11.67 4.85 32.20
CA GLU A 130 12.09 6.10 31.57
C GLU A 130 10.94 6.77 30.81
N ILE A 131 10.00 5.96 30.29
CA ILE A 131 8.81 6.42 29.54
C ILE A 131 7.73 6.96 30.48
N ALA A 132 7.43 6.19 31.53
CA ALA A 132 6.31 6.44 32.42
C ALA A 132 6.72 6.14 33.87
N PRO A 133 7.19 7.14 34.64
CA PRO A 133 7.65 6.94 36.01
C PRO A 133 6.56 6.40 36.96
N LEU A 134 5.29 6.72 36.68
CA LEU A 134 4.12 6.30 37.45
C LEU A 134 3.48 5.01 36.94
N LEU A 135 4.09 4.35 35.95
CA LEU A 135 3.55 3.17 35.28
C LEU A 135 3.03 2.08 36.23
N PRO A 136 3.71 1.70 37.34
CA PRO A 136 3.18 0.68 38.25
C PRO A 136 1.82 1.07 38.85
N SER A 137 1.65 2.33 39.23
CA SER A 137 0.38 2.83 39.77
C SER A 137 -0.70 2.89 38.69
N ASP A 138 -0.34 3.29 37.48
CA ASP A 138 -1.30 3.38 36.38
C ASP A 138 -1.73 1.99 35.88
N LEU A 139 -0.82 1.00 35.87
CA LEU A 139 -1.15 -0.39 35.58
C LEU A 139 -2.15 -0.96 36.61
N SER A 140 -2.02 -0.58 37.89
CA SER A 140 -2.98 -0.99 38.91
C SER A 140 -4.36 -0.36 38.68
N ARG A 141 -4.41 0.91 38.24
CA ARG A 141 -5.65 1.62 37.88
C ARG A 141 -6.31 0.99 36.66
N LEU A 142 -5.52 0.69 35.63
CA LEU A 142 -5.95 0.00 34.41
C LEU A 142 -6.57 -1.37 34.73
N ASN A 143 -5.91 -2.15 35.59
CA ASN A 143 -6.44 -3.46 36.00
C ASN A 143 -7.76 -3.30 36.78
N THR A 144 -7.84 -2.29 37.66
CA THR A 144 -9.06 -2.00 38.43
C THR A 144 -10.22 -1.61 37.50
N SER A 145 -9.99 -0.72 36.53
CA SER A 145 -11.04 -0.29 35.59
C SER A 145 -11.53 -1.44 34.70
N ALA A 146 -10.62 -2.33 34.30
CA ALA A 146 -10.95 -3.51 33.50
C ALA A 146 -11.79 -4.53 34.27
N VAL A 147 -11.40 -4.84 35.51
CA VAL A 147 -12.18 -5.73 36.38
C VAL A 147 -13.59 -5.19 36.61
N LEU A 148 -13.74 -3.89 36.85
CA LEU A 148 -15.05 -3.25 37.00
C LEU A 148 -15.92 -3.34 35.74
N SER A 149 -15.30 -3.40 34.56
CA SER A 149 -16.00 -3.46 33.27
C SER A 149 -16.17 -4.89 32.71
N GLY A 150 -15.66 -5.90 33.43
CA GLY A 150 -15.66 -7.29 32.96
C GLY A 150 -14.66 -7.59 31.83
N ASP A 151 -13.66 -6.72 31.62
CA ASP A 151 -12.66 -6.88 30.57
C ASP A 151 -11.44 -7.65 31.05
N ASN A 152 -10.95 -8.57 30.23
CA ASN A 152 -9.72 -9.30 30.51
C ASN A 152 -8.51 -8.53 29.98
N ILE A 153 -7.57 -8.21 30.87
CA ILE A 153 -6.27 -7.61 30.54
C ILE A 153 -5.14 -8.57 30.90
N LYS A 154 -4.10 -8.64 30.07
CA LYS A 154 -2.88 -9.37 30.38
C LYS A 154 -1.69 -8.42 30.46
N LEU A 155 -0.99 -8.45 31.59
CA LEU A 155 0.26 -7.72 31.79
C LEU A 155 1.44 -8.67 31.61
N LEU A 156 2.41 -8.29 30.79
CA LEU A 156 3.69 -8.97 30.62
C LEU A 156 4.79 -8.00 31.05
N ASN A 157 5.32 -8.21 32.26
CA ASN A 157 6.40 -7.39 32.80
C ASN A 157 7.74 -8.09 32.58
N CYS A 158 8.63 -7.41 31.88
CA CYS A 158 9.93 -7.94 31.45
C CYS A 158 11.09 -7.29 32.22
N SER A 159 10.78 -6.56 33.30
CA SER A 159 11.76 -5.86 34.14
C SER A 159 12.66 -6.76 35.00
N SER A 160 12.53 -8.09 34.92
CA SER A 160 13.22 -9.06 35.80
C SER A 160 14.18 -10.01 35.05
N SER A 161 15.02 -9.49 34.15
CA SER A 161 16.12 -10.26 33.55
C SER A 161 17.42 -9.44 33.56
N VAL A 162 18.41 -9.92 34.30
CA VAL A 162 19.73 -9.27 34.49
C VAL A 162 20.68 -9.47 33.29
N ASP A 163 20.35 -10.36 32.34
CA ASP A 163 21.24 -10.75 31.23
C ASP A 163 20.63 -10.59 29.82
N GLY A 164 19.71 -9.64 29.61
CA GLY A 164 19.21 -9.31 28.25
C GLY A 164 18.38 -10.40 27.54
N SER A 165 18.15 -11.56 28.17
CA SER A 165 17.27 -12.63 27.68
C SER A 165 15.83 -12.46 28.19
N SER A 166 15.06 -11.80 27.32
CA SER A 166 13.61 -11.66 27.12
C SER A 166 12.60 -12.00 28.24
N CYS A 167 11.69 -11.06 28.47
CA CYS A 167 10.28 -11.06 28.03
C CYS A 167 9.62 -12.36 27.47
N GLY A 168 10.00 -13.57 27.87
CA GLY A 168 9.49 -14.84 27.32
C GLY A 168 9.97 -15.15 25.89
N ASP A 169 9.69 -16.37 25.41
CA ASP A 169 9.99 -16.74 24.02
C ASP A 169 9.12 -15.93 23.05
N GLU A 170 9.65 -15.61 21.87
CA GLU A 170 8.94 -14.84 20.84
C GLU A 170 7.58 -15.46 20.48
N ALA A 171 7.50 -16.80 20.44
CA ALA A 171 6.27 -17.54 20.21
C ALA A 171 5.21 -17.33 21.30
N GLN A 172 5.63 -17.15 22.56
CA GLN A 172 4.72 -16.88 23.67
C GLN A 172 4.15 -15.46 23.58
N ILE A 173 5.01 -14.49 23.25
CA ILE A 173 4.60 -13.10 23.02
C ILE A 173 3.63 -13.02 21.85
N GLU A 174 3.95 -13.65 20.72
CA GLU A 174 3.06 -13.69 19.55
C GLU A 174 1.73 -14.36 19.89
N GLY A 175 1.75 -15.49 20.62
CA GLY A 175 0.55 -16.16 21.10
C GLY A 175 -0.33 -15.28 21.99
N LEU A 176 0.28 -14.41 22.81
CA LEU A 176 -0.45 -13.42 23.59
C LEU A 176 -1.07 -12.34 22.69
N MET A 177 -0.30 -11.78 21.76
CA MET A 177 -0.77 -10.76 20.83
C MET A 177 -1.92 -11.28 19.95
N ARG A 178 -1.83 -12.52 19.45
CA ARG A 178 -2.89 -13.18 18.67
C ARG A 178 -4.20 -13.30 19.45
N ASN A 179 -4.11 -13.45 20.77
CA ASN A 179 -5.26 -13.55 21.68
C ASN A 179 -5.74 -12.20 22.24
N SER A 180 -5.14 -11.08 21.83
CA SER A 180 -5.42 -9.74 22.35
C SER A 180 -5.93 -8.82 21.25
N THR A 181 -6.85 -7.91 21.57
CA THR A 181 -7.38 -6.94 20.59
C THR A 181 -6.45 -5.75 20.42
N PHE A 182 -6.02 -5.16 21.53
CA PHE A 182 -5.07 -4.06 21.59
C PHE A 182 -3.76 -4.52 22.25
N CYS A 183 -2.63 -4.03 21.75
CA CYS A 183 -1.29 -4.35 22.25
C CYS A 183 -0.58 -3.05 22.64
N VAL A 184 -0.54 -2.74 23.94
CA VAL A 184 0.19 -1.59 24.46
C VAL A 184 1.67 -1.94 24.62
N LEU A 185 2.53 -1.15 23.98
CA LEU A 185 3.97 -1.42 23.90
C LEU A 185 4.75 -0.35 24.66
N PHE A 186 5.07 -0.60 25.94
CA PHE A 186 6.00 0.24 26.71
C PHE A 186 7.43 -0.26 26.52
N CYS A 187 7.98 0.05 25.35
CA CYS A 187 9.35 -0.31 24.97
C CYS A 187 10.03 0.92 24.37
N LEU A 188 11.21 1.26 24.87
CA LEU A 188 12.13 2.13 24.13
C LEU A 188 12.91 1.26 23.15
N LYS A 189 13.61 0.26 23.68
CA LYS A 189 14.39 -0.67 22.86
C LYS A 189 13.50 -1.63 22.10
N ASN A 190 13.87 -1.92 20.85
CA ASN A 190 13.20 -2.92 20.03
C ASN A 190 11.70 -2.68 19.80
N TYR A 191 11.19 -1.46 20.01
CA TYR A 191 9.76 -1.18 19.85
C TYR A 191 9.25 -1.49 18.44
N ILE A 192 10.11 -1.31 17.42
CA ILE A 192 9.78 -1.62 16.02
C ILE A 192 9.58 -3.11 15.79
N ARG A 193 10.37 -3.96 16.45
CA ARG A 193 10.16 -5.41 16.43
C ARG A 193 8.82 -5.77 17.04
N PHE A 194 8.50 -5.27 18.24
CA PHE A 194 7.21 -5.55 18.88
C PHE A 194 6.01 -4.96 18.12
N PHE A 195 6.19 -3.78 17.52
CA PHE A 195 5.21 -3.17 16.63
C PHE A 195 4.95 -4.09 15.42
N TRP A 196 6.01 -4.55 14.75
CA TRP A 196 5.91 -5.51 13.65
C TRP A 196 5.20 -6.80 14.07
N MET A 197 5.57 -7.38 15.21
CA MET A 197 4.94 -8.59 15.75
C MET A 197 3.44 -8.39 16.04
N SER A 198 3.07 -7.22 16.57
CA SER A 198 1.66 -6.90 16.86
C SER A 198 0.80 -6.88 15.60
N LEU A 199 1.31 -6.25 14.53
CA LEU A 199 0.65 -6.23 13.21
C LEU A 199 0.55 -7.62 12.62
N ARG A 200 1.63 -8.42 12.66
CA ARG A 200 1.63 -9.83 12.21
C ARG A 200 0.59 -10.67 12.95
N ALA A 201 0.43 -10.45 14.25
CA ALA A 201 -0.56 -11.11 15.09
C ALA A 201 -1.99 -10.51 14.99
N GLY A 202 -2.18 -9.50 14.13
CA GLY A 202 -3.46 -8.79 13.97
C GLY A 202 -3.95 -8.11 15.25
N CYS A 203 -3.04 -7.81 16.17
CA CYS A 203 -3.31 -7.03 17.37
C CYS A 203 -3.07 -5.56 17.05
N ILE A 204 -3.98 -4.66 17.43
CA ILE A 204 -3.83 -3.23 17.14
C ILE A 204 -2.74 -2.66 18.05
N PRO A 205 -1.60 -2.16 17.51
CA PRO A 205 -0.56 -1.55 18.31
C PRO A 205 -1.04 -0.25 18.95
N VAL A 206 -0.76 -0.11 20.23
CA VAL A 206 -1.05 1.08 21.04
C VAL A 206 0.26 1.60 21.62
N MET A 207 0.75 2.72 21.09
CA MET A 207 2.09 3.24 21.35
C MET A 207 2.04 4.44 22.32
N PRO A 208 2.85 4.46 23.38
CA PRO A 208 2.90 5.55 24.36
C PRO A 208 3.67 6.79 23.87
N PHE A 209 4.02 6.88 22.59
CA PHE A 209 4.81 7.97 22.06
C PHE A 209 4.12 8.59 20.84
N VAL A 210 4.00 9.92 20.85
CA VAL A 210 3.42 10.66 19.73
C VAL A 210 4.45 10.80 18.60
N ASP A 211 5.72 11.02 18.96
CA ASP A 211 6.79 11.39 18.02
C ASP A 211 7.72 10.23 17.63
N THR A 212 7.44 8.98 18.03
CA THR A 212 8.26 7.86 17.59
C THR A 212 8.04 7.58 16.10
N PRO A 213 9.12 7.54 15.30
CA PRO A 213 9.02 7.25 13.88
C PRO A 213 8.69 5.77 13.68
N LEU A 214 7.52 5.50 13.10
CA LEU A 214 7.16 4.15 12.66
C LEU A 214 7.75 3.87 11.26
N PRO A 215 7.74 2.61 10.80
CA PRO A 215 8.26 2.26 9.48
C PRO A 215 7.59 3.09 8.38
N PHE A 216 8.40 3.72 7.52
CA PHE A 216 7.93 4.59 6.43
C PHE A 216 6.91 5.66 6.86
N GLN A 217 7.09 6.24 8.06
CA GLN A 217 6.18 7.22 8.69
C GLN A 217 5.72 8.37 7.76
N ASP A 218 6.57 8.79 6.83
CA ASP A 218 6.28 9.92 5.95
C ASP A 218 5.33 9.55 4.80
N HIS A 219 5.13 8.25 4.55
CA HIS A 219 4.29 7.75 3.47
C HIS A 219 3.07 6.97 3.99
N ILE A 220 3.24 6.20 5.07
CA ILE A 220 2.17 5.39 5.66
C ILE A 220 1.46 6.16 6.76
N ASP A 221 0.14 6.28 6.62
CA ASP A 221 -0.74 6.87 7.62
C ASP A 221 -1.08 5.86 8.72
N TRP A 222 -0.17 5.75 9.69
CA TRP A 222 -0.30 4.83 10.82
C TRP A 222 -1.50 5.11 11.73
N ARG A 223 -2.19 6.26 11.58
CA ARG A 223 -3.46 6.51 12.29
C ARG A 223 -4.56 5.54 11.87
N LEU A 224 -4.45 4.98 10.67
CA LEU A 224 -5.40 4.00 10.13
C LEU A 224 -5.19 2.59 10.70
N ALA A 225 -4.08 2.31 11.38
CA ALA A 225 -3.70 0.96 11.82
C ALA A 225 -3.18 0.87 13.26
N SER A 226 -2.96 1.99 13.93
CA SER A 226 -2.37 2.06 15.26
C SER A 226 -2.97 3.21 16.08
N ILE A 227 -2.89 3.11 17.40
CA ILE A 227 -3.30 4.17 18.32
C ILE A 227 -2.06 4.72 19.00
N ARG A 228 -1.86 6.03 18.95
CA ARG A 228 -0.81 6.71 19.72
C ARG A 228 -1.44 7.48 20.88
N PHE A 229 -0.80 7.45 22.03
CA PHE A 229 -1.22 8.21 23.19
C PHE A 229 -0.01 8.82 23.91
N HIS A 230 -0.20 9.97 24.55
CA HIS A 230 0.82 10.54 25.42
C HIS A 230 0.86 9.76 26.74
N PRO A 231 2.03 9.43 27.33
CA PRO A 231 2.11 8.61 28.55
C PRO A 231 1.26 9.14 29.71
N ALA A 232 1.17 10.46 29.84
CA ALA A 232 0.32 11.12 30.85
C ALA A 232 -1.19 10.81 30.73
N ARG A 233 -1.67 10.39 29.55
CA ARG A 233 -3.06 9.99 29.30
C ARG A 233 -3.29 8.49 29.47
N PHE A 234 -2.27 7.72 29.86
CA PHE A 234 -2.40 6.29 30.09
C PHE A 234 -3.54 5.91 31.06
N PRO A 235 -3.84 6.67 32.14
CA PRO A 235 -4.98 6.38 33.01
C PRO A 235 -6.35 6.40 32.29
N GLU A 236 -6.48 7.13 31.18
CA GLU A 236 -7.71 7.21 30.37
C GLU A 236 -7.77 6.12 29.29
N LEU A 237 -6.67 5.39 29.05
CA LEU A 237 -6.54 4.53 27.89
C LEU A 237 -7.64 3.46 27.81
N HIS A 238 -7.98 2.82 28.92
CA HIS A 238 -9.02 1.79 28.96
C HIS A 238 -10.39 2.35 28.54
N PHE A 239 -10.70 3.58 28.94
CA PHE A 239 -11.93 4.25 28.51
C PHE A 239 -11.91 4.53 27.00
N VAL A 240 -10.79 5.07 26.47
CA VAL A 240 -10.64 5.43 25.05
C VAL A 240 -10.72 4.20 24.14
N ILE A 241 -10.05 3.10 24.47
CA ILE A 241 -10.09 1.89 23.62
C ILE A 241 -11.47 1.21 23.65
N ARG A 242 -12.21 1.36 24.75
CA ARG A 242 -13.56 0.80 24.91
C ARG A 242 -14.63 1.65 24.22
N SER A 243 -14.37 2.95 23.98
CA SER A 243 -15.30 3.81 23.26
C SER A 243 -15.29 3.60 21.75
N LEU A 244 -14.30 2.88 21.21
CA LEU A 244 -14.22 2.57 19.78
C LEU A 244 -15.30 1.56 19.39
N GLU A 245 -16.00 1.85 18.29
CA GLU A 245 -17.02 0.96 17.77
C GLU A 245 -16.40 -0.30 17.15
N MET A 246 -17.20 -1.37 17.07
CA MET A 246 -16.76 -2.63 16.46
C MET A 246 -16.24 -2.43 15.02
N ALA A 247 -16.91 -1.58 14.23
CA ALA A 247 -16.51 -1.30 12.85
C ALA A 247 -15.13 -0.62 12.78
N GLU A 248 -14.87 0.36 13.66
CA GLU A 248 -13.60 1.08 13.71
C GLU A 248 -12.44 0.16 14.10
N VAL A 249 -12.65 -0.70 15.10
CA VAL A 249 -11.64 -1.69 15.53
C VAL A 249 -11.35 -2.70 14.42
N LEU A 250 -12.36 -3.17 13.70
CA LEU A 250 -12.17 -4.07 12.57
C LEU A 250 -11.44 -3.39 11.42
N GLU A 251 -11.70 -2.10 11.18
CA GLU A 251 -11.00 -1.32 10.16
C GLU A 251 -9.54 -1.08 10.53
N LEU A 252 -9.23 -0.75 11.79
CA LEU A 252 -7.86 -0.66 12.30
C LEU A 252 -7.09 -1.97 12.09
N ARG A 253 -7.72 -3.12 12.35
CA ARG A 253 -7.11 -4.44 12.08
C ARG A 253 -6.92 -4.69 10.59
N ARG A 254 -7.91 -4.36 9.76
CA ARG A 254 -7.86 -4.55 8.31
C ARG A 254 -6.73 -3.72 7.69
N MET A 255 -6.62 -2.46 8.08
CA MET A 255 -5.55 -1.56 7.63
C MET A 255 -4.19 -1.97 8.18
N GLY A 256 -4.10 -2.39 9.45
CA GLY A 256 -2.86 -2.95 10.00
C GLY A 256 -2.37 -4.19 9.23
N ARG A 257 -3.31 -5.08 8.86
CA ARG A 257 -3.01 -6.24 8.00
C ARG A 257 -2.58 -5.82 6.60
N PHE A 258 -3.26 -4.85 6.01
CA PHE A 258 -2.92 -4.30 4.68
C PHE A 258 -1.51 -3.70 4.67
N PHE A 259 -1.17 -2.82 5.61
CA PHE A 259 0.18 -2.24 5.69
C PHE A 259 1.24 -3.29 5.98
N PHE A 260 0.94 -4.26 6.83
CA PHE A 260 1.85 -5.37 7.10
C PHE A 260 2.17 -6.14 5.82
N GLU A 261 1.16 -6.66 5.12
CA GLU A 261 1.37 -7.46 3.90
C GLU A 261 2.05 -6.69 2.78
N ARG A 262 1.75 -5.39 2.64
CA ARG A 262 2.28 -4.58 1.53
C ARG A 262 3.69 -4.06 1.78
N TYR A 263 4.07 -3.81 3.03
CA TYR A 263 5.29 -3.05 3.33
C TYR A 263 6.26 -3.74 4.29
N LEU A 264 5.78 -4.64 5.15
CA LEU A 264 6.57 -5.15 6.28
C LEU A 264 6.61 -6.68 6.38
N GLY A 265 5.79 -7.39 5.61
CA GLY A 265 5.52 -8.81 5.85
C GLY A 265 6.70 -9.74 5.56
N ASP A 266 7.43 -9.45 4.49
CA ASP A 266 8.58 -10.21 4.01
C ASP A 266 9.65 -9.29 3.41
N GLN A 267 10.79 -9.87 3.03
CA GLN A 267 11.92 -9.12 2.47
C GLN A 267 11.54 -8.40 1.16
N ARG A 268 10.69 -9.00 0.33
CA ARG A 268 10.21 -8.41 -0.93
C ARG A 268 9.39 -7.15 -0.68
N ALA A 269 8.46 -7.20 0.28
CA ALA A 269 7.66 -6.05 0.69
C ALA A 269 8.54 -4.92 1.24
N VAL A 270 9.49 -5.25 2.12
CA VAL A 270 10.41 -4.27 2.73
C VAL A 270 11.33 -3.62 1.70
N VAL A 271 11.95 -4.41 0.81
CA VAL A 271 12.84 -3.89 -0.25
C VAL A 271 12.07 -3.00 -1.20
N ARG A 272 10.87 -3.41 -1.64
CA ARG A 272 10.02 -2.59 -2.53
C ARG A 272 9.60 -1.28 -1.88
N ALA A 273 9.15 -1.32 -0.62
CA ALA A 273 8.80 -0.14 0.14
C ALA A 273 10.01 0.80 0.31
N LEU A 274 11.19 0.25 0.64
CA LEU A 274 12.41 1.02 0.79
C LEU A 274 12.83 1.71 -0.51
N LEU A 275 12.86 0.97 -1.64
CA LEU A 275 13.20 1.54 -2.94
C LEU A 275 12.17 2.57 -3.40
N ALA A 276 10.89 2.33 -3.18
CA ALA A 276 9.82 3.28 -3.48
C ALA A 276 10.01 4.57 -2.68
N SER A 277 10.17 4.47 -1.36
CA SER A 277 10.34 5.63 -0.49
C SER A 277 11.62 6.41 -0.81
N LEU A 278 12.74 5.72 -1.08
CA LEU A 278 13.98 6.37 -1.53
C LEU A 278 13.77 7.15 -2.83
N ARG A 279 13.07 6.57 -3.82
CA ARG A 279 12.77 7.26 -5.09
C ARG A 279 11.93 8.51 -4.86
N GLU A 280 10.85 8.42 -4.07
CA GLU A 280 9.99 9.56 -3.80
C GLU A 280 10.74 10.68 -3.06
N ARG A 281 11.53 10.35 -2.04
CA ARG A 281 12.34 11.33 -1.29
C ARG A 281 13.42 11.99 -2.15
N LEU A 282 13.97 11.27 -3.12
CA LEU A 282 14.98 11.79 -4.05
C LEU A 282 14.38 12.44 -5.31
N GLY A 283 13.04 12.44 -5.46
CA GLY A 283 12.37 12.98 -6.65
C GLY A 283 12.65 12.18 -7.93
N ILE A 284 13.00 10.91 -7.81
CA ILE A 284 13.29 10.01 -8.93
C ILE A 284 11.99 9.33 -9.36
N PRO A 285 11.57 9.41 -10.63
CA PRO A 285 10.35 8.76 -11.09
C PRO A 285 10.47 7.24 -10.98
N SER A 286 9.34 6.61 -10.66
CA SER A 286 9.24 5.15 -10.59
C SER A 286 9.29 4.53 -11.99
N PRO A 287 9.89 3.33 -12.13
CA PRO A 287 9.85 2.60 -13.40
C PRO A 287 8.41 2.32 -13.82
N ALA A 288 8.19 2.27 -15.14
CA ALA A 288 6.89 1.91 -15.71
C ALA A 288 6.51 0.49 -15.31
N GLU A 289 5.28 0.32 -14.83
CA GLU A 289 4.77 -1.01 -14.54
C GLU A 289 4.50 -1.78 -15.82
N ALA A 290 4.80 -3.09 -15.82
CA ALA A 290 4.50 -3.94 -16.95
C ALA A 290 2.97 -4.05 -17.12
N VAL A 291 2.46 -3.60 -18.27
CA VAL A 291 1.03 -3.65 -18.57
C VAL A 291 0.58 -5.12 -18.67
N ALA A 292 -0.27 -5.54 -17.74
CA ALA A 292 -0.91 -6.85 -17.78
C ALA A 292 -1.96 -6.85 -18.89
N LYS A 293 -1.65 -7.51 -20.02
CA LYS A 293 -2.60 -7.66 -21.12
C LYS A 293 -3.56 -8.79 -20.79
N ALA A 294 -4.86 -8.54 -20.96
CA ALA A 294 -5.87 -9.59 -20.93
C ALA A 294 -5.55 -10.64 -22.01
N VAL A 295 -5.71 -11.91 -21.66
CA VAL A 295 -5.58 -13.00 -22.64
C VAL A 295 -6.90 -13.07 -23.40
N PRO A 296 -6.92 -12.80 -24.71
CA PRO A 296 -8.16 -12.85 -25.46
C PRO A 296 -8.64 -14.30 -25.55
N LEU A 297 -9.91 -14.50 -25.28
CA LEU A 297 -10.58 -15.80 -25.28
C LEU A 297 -10.57 -16.46 -26.65
N PHE A 298 -10.65 -15.64 -27.70
CA PHE A 298 -10.40 -16.05 -29.06
C PHE A 298 -9.03 -15.53 -29.50
N ASN A 299 -8.23 -16.36 -30.17
CA ASN A 299 -6.96 -15.91 -30.75
C ASN A 299 -7.15 -14.67 -31.66
N ASN A 300 -6.05 -13.99 -32.01
CA ASN A 300 -6.05 -12.77 -32.84
C ASN A 300 -6.71 -12.89 -34.24
N SER A 301 -7.18 -14.08 -34.63
CA SER A 301 -7.87 -14.35 -35.88
C SER A 301 -9.39 -14.21 -35.81
N PHE A 302 -9.97 -14.02 -34.62
CA PHE A 302 -11.43 -13.92 -34.50
C PHE A 302 -11.93 -12.53 -34.88
N THR A 303 -12.74 -12.49 -35.93
CA THR A 303 -13.50 -11.31 -36.32
C THR A 303 -14.98 -11.65 -36.21
N ALA A 304 -15.69 -10.95 -35.32
CA ALA A 304 -17.13 -11.17 -35.12
C ALA A 304 -17.89 -11.01 -36.46
N PRO A 305 -18.71 -12.00 -36.87
CA PRO A 305 -19.52 -11.89 -38.06
C PRO A 305 -20.56 -10.76 -37.92
N ILE A 306 -20.83 -10.05 -39.02
CA ILE A 306 -21.91 -9.05 -39.07
C ILE A 306 -23.23 -9.83 -39.15
N LEU A 307 -23.86 -10.07 -38.00
CA LEU A 307 -25.08 -10.90 -37.92
C LEU A 307 -26.38 -10.10 -37.99
N THR A 308 -26.35 -8.78 -37.78
CA THR A 308 -27.56 -7.95 -37.78
C THR A 308 -27.51 -6.84 -38.82
N PRO A 309 -28.52 -6.72 -39.72
CA PRO A 309 -28.73 -5.48 -40.45
C PRO A 309 -29.02 -4.37 -39.43
N ILE A 310 -28.46 -3.20 -39.72
CA ILE A 310 -28.58 -2.00 -38.89
C ILE A 310 -30.05 -1.61 -38.80
N ASN A 311 -30.71 -1.90 -37.68
CA ASN A 311 -32.02 -1.33 -37.40
C ASN A 311 -31.78 0.00 -36.71
N VAL A 312 -31.99 1.10 -37.43
CA VAL A 312 -31.88 2.47 -36.89
C VAL A 312 -33.10 2.66 -35.98
N PRO A 313 -32.94 2.81 -34.65
CA PRO A 313 -34.05 3.27 -33.83
C PRO A 313 -34.49 4.64 -34.38
N PRO A 314 -35.80 4.89 -34.55
CA PRO A 314 -36.27 6.19 -35.03
C PRO A 314 -35.73 7.33 -34.14
N LEU A 315 -35.38 8.45 -34.78
CA LEU A 315 -34.74 9.64 -34.21
C LEU A 315 -35.52 10.36 -33.09
N ASP A 316 -36.63 9.80 -32.62
CA ASP A 316 -37.51 10.42 -31.63
C ASP A 316 -37.06 10.17 -30.17
N ASP A 317 -36.05 9.32 -29.96
CA ASP A 317 -35.43 9.13 -28.65
C ASP A 317 -34.50 10.32 -28.33
N GLU A 318 -34.64 10.84 -27.12
CA GLU A 318 -33.83 11.88 -26.47
C GLU A 318 -32.39 11.85 -26.99
N TYR A 319 -31.91 12.95 -27.59
CA TYR A 319 -30.61 12.99 -28.25
C TYR A 319 -29.48 12.76 -27.24
N LEU A 320 -29.00 11.52 -27.16
CA LEU A 320 -27.93 11.08 -26.26
C LEU A 320 -26.54 11.42 -26.78
N GLY A 321 -26.38 12.42 -27.66
CA GLY A 321 -25.09 12.81 -28.23
C GLY A 321 -24.65 12.03 -29.49
N PRO A 322 -23.48 12.38 -30.07
CA PRO A 322 -23.00 11.83 -31.33
C PRO A 322 -22.40 10.42 -31.17
N LEU A 323 -22.52 9.64 -32.25
CA LEU A 323 -21.80 8.38 -32.40
C LEU A 323 -20.33 8.65 -32.71
N GLU A 324 -19.44 8.14 -31.85
CA GLU A 324 -17.99 8.30 -32.01
C GLU A 324 -17.29 6.95 -31.95
N GLY A 325 -16.11 6.87 -32.57
CA GLY A 325 -15.25 5.69 -32.47
C GLY A 325 -14.53 5.63 -31.13
N ALA A 326 -14.04 4.44 -30.79
CA ALA A 326 -13.21 4.24 -29.61
C ALA A 326 -11.97 5.16 -29.65
N VAL A 327 -11.71 5.86 -28.54
CA VAL A 327 -10.51 6.67 -28.33
C VAL A 327 -9.66 6.00 -27.26
N ASP A 328 -8.37 5.84 -27.52
CA ASP A 328 -7.44 5.29 -26.54
C ASP A 328 -7.19 6.30 -25.41
N SER A 329 -7.13 5.79 -24.18
CA SER A 329 -6.72 6.58 -23.02
C SER A 329 -5.29 7.08 -23.18
N ALA A 330 -5.04 8.32 -22.77
CA ALA A 330 -3.67 8.84 -22.72
C ALA A 330 -2.83 8.07 -21.69
N SER A 331 -1.63 7.66 -22.09
CA SER A 331 -0.70 6.87 -21.28
C SER A 331 0.40 7.75 -20.66
N TYR A 332 0.83 7.43 -19.43
CA TYR A 332 2.00 7.98 -18.73
C TYR A 332 1.98 9.50 -18.50
N LEU A 333 0.81 10.10 -18.32
CA LEU A 333 0.66 11.56 -18.10
C LEU A 333 1.22 12.06 -16.76
N HIS A 334 1.43 11.17 -15.77
CA HIS A 334 1.69 11.56 -14.38
C HIS A 334 3.04 11.07 -13.83
N ASN A 335 4.04 10.81 -14.68
CA ASN A 335 5.31 10.23 -14.22
C ASN A 335 6.01 11.04 -13.11
N PHE A 336 5.98 12.38 -13.19
CA PHE A 336 6.61 13.26 -12.20
C PHE A 336 5.65 13.83 -11.15
N SER A 337 4.34 13.86 -11.43
CA SER A 337 3.32 14.32 -10.48
C SER A 337 2.76 13.19 -9.62
N SER A 338 2.85 11.93 -10.07
CA SER A 338 2.40 10.71 -9.37
C SER A 338 2.93 10.62 -7.94
N PHE A 339 4.24 10.71 -7.77
CA PHE A 339 4.90 10.57 -6.47
C PHE A 339 4.75 11.80 -5.55
N SER A 340 4.17 12.89 -6.04
CA SER A 340 3.86 14.07 -5.21
C SER A 340 2.36 14.14 -4.91
N MET A 341 1.54 14.41 -5.93
CA MET A 341 0.10 14.62 -5.76
C MET A 341 -0.65 13.34 -5.37
N TYR A 342 -0.19 12.18 -5.82
CA TYR A 342 -0.93 10.92 -5.68
C TYR A 342 -0.23 9.92 -4.76
N SER A 343 0.86 10.31 -4.09
CA SER A 343 1.64 9.44 -3.20
C SER A 343 0.76 8.87 -2.08
N TYR A 344 -0.05 9.70 -1.40
CA TYR A 344 -0.92 9.22 -0.32
C TYR A 344 -1.84 8.07 -0.78
N HIS A 345 -2.46 8.19 -1.96
CA HIS A 345 -3.35 7.15 -2.50
C HIS A 345 -2.57 5.87 -2.86
N SER A 346 -1.38 6.00 -3.44
CA SER A 346 -0.50 4.87 -3.77
C SER A 346 -0.07 4.07 -2.53
N TRP A 347 0.26 4.77 -1.43
CA TRP A 347 0.71 4.15 -0.18
C TRP A 347 -0.43 3.68 0.73
N ASN A 348 -1.54 4.41 0.80
CA ASN A 348 -2.55 4.17 1.84
C ASN A 348 -3.84 3.53 1.32
N ILE A 349 -4.06 3.51 0.00
CA ILE A 349 -5.29 2.97 -0.60
C ILE A 349 -4.98 1.79 -1.53
N ILE A 350 -4.06 1.96 -2.50
CA ILE A 350 -3.75 0.91 -3.48
C ILE A 350 -2.76 -0.12 -2.92
N GLY A 351 -1.72 0.33 -2.20
CA GLY A 351 -0.74 -0.59 -1.64
C GLY A 351 0.35 -1.01 -2.62
N GLN A 352 0.65 -0.18 -3.62
CA GLN A 352 1.63 -0.46 -4.67
C GLN A 352 2.48 0.79 -5.01
N PRO A 353 3.29 1.29 -4.05
CA PRO A 353 4.18 2.40 -4.31
C PRO A 353 5.39 1.95 -5.13
N GLY A 354 6.08 2.91 -5.76
CA GLY A 354 7.33 2.65 -6.47
C GLY A 354 7.17 2.12 -7.90
N MET A 355 5.95 2.18 -8.46
CA MET A 355 5.65 1.82 -9.85
C MET A 355 4.87 2.95 -10.51
N SER A 356 5.20 3.30 -11.75
CA SER A 356 4.40 4.26 -12.52
C SER A 356 3.36 3.52 -13.36
N LEU A 357 2.09 3.73 -12.99
CA LEU A 357 0.96 3.17 -13.73
C LEU A 357 0.78 3.94 -15.04
N GLU A 358 0.43 3.20 -16.10
CA GLU A 358 0.13 3.79 -17.41
C GLU A 358 -1.01 4.82 -17.33
N PHE A 359 -2.00 4.56 -16.47
CA PHE A 359 -3.12 5.45 -16.21
C PHE A 359 -3.42 5.50 -14.71
N LEU A 360 -3.75 6.69 -14.20
CA LEU A 360 -4.18 6.90 -12.82
C LEU A 360 -5.68 7.12 -12.79
N ALA A 361 -6.46 6.15 -12.30
CA ALA A 361 -7.91 6.27 -12.19
C ALA A 361 -8.36 7.42 -11.29
N GLN A 362 -7.51 7.78 -10.32
CA GLN A 362 -7.70 8.85 -9.35
C GLN A 362 -7.07 10.19 -9.77
N SER A 363 -6.65 10.34 -11.03
CA SER A 363 -6.13 11.61 -11.54
C SER A 363 -7.15 12.71 -11.35
N VAL A 364 -6.69 13.90 -10.94
CA VAL A 364 -7.54 15.08 -10.80
C VAL A 364 -8.06 15.49 -12.17
N ASP A 365 -9.38 15.57 -12.27
CA ASP A 365 -10.05 16.15 -13.43
C ASP A 365 -9.97 17.69 -13.35
N PRO A 366 -9.88 18.40 -14.48
CA PRO A 366 -9.90 19.86 -14.47
C PRO A 366 -11.22 20.38 -13.87
N PRO A 367 -11.24 21.62 -13.34
CA PRO A 367 -12.42 22.17 -12.69
C PRO A 367 -13.60 22.27 -13.67
N THR A 368 -14.81 22.29 -13.12
CA THR A 368 -16.02 22.59 -13.90
C THR A 368 -15.84 23.92 -14.63
N GLU A 369 -16.38 24.00 -15.84
CA GLU A 369 -16.27 25.13 -16.77
C GLU A 369 -14.96 25.28 -17.57
N SER A 370 -13.95 24.41 -17.38
CA SER A 370 -12.69 24.48 -18.15
C SER A 370 -12.90 24.46 -19.68
N GLU A 371 -13.97 23.83 -20.15
CA GLU A 371 -14.37 23.77 -21.56
C GLU A 371 -14.79 25.11 -22.18
N PHE A 372 -15.15 26.12 -21.38
CA PHE A 372 -15.60 27.42 -21.87
C PHE A 372 -14.49 28.45 -22.00
N TYR A 373 -13.29 28.18 -21.47
CA TYR A 373 -12.18 29.13 -21.46
C TYR A 373 -11.17 28.82 -22.58
N PRO A 374 -10.71 29.82 -23.36
CA PRO A 374 -9.84 29.59 -24.53
C PRO A 374 -8.50 28.90 -24.24
N ASP A 375 -8.01 28.96 -23.00
CA ASP A 375 -6.74 28.41 -22.57
C ASP A 375 -6.85 26.98 -22.00
N SER A 376 -8.05 26.56 -21.60
CA SER A 376 -8.31 25.27 -20.94
C SER A 376 -9.32 24.38 -21.68
N ASN A 377 -9.94 24.86 -22.75
CA ASN A 377 -10.84 24.09 -23.60
C ASN A 377 -10.14 23.07 -24.54
N ILE A 378 -8.82 22.89 -24.40
CA ILE A 378 -8.05 21.99 -25.26
C ILE A 378 -8.52 20.55 -25.05
N GLY A 379 -8.95 19.92 -26.14
CA GLY A 379 -9.40 18.53 -26.14
C GLY A 379 -10.87 18.35 -25.78
N PHE A 380 -11.48 19.32 -25.08
CA PHE A 380 -12.93 19.39 -24.87
C PHE A 380 -13.66 19.59 -26.19
N ARG A 381 -14.93 19.16 -26.24
CA ARG A 381 -15.79 19.49 -27.38
C ARG A 381 -16.03 21.00 -27.37
N PRO A 382 -15.88 21.71 -28.49
CA PRO A 382 -16.18 23.13 -28.55
C PRO A 382 -17.63 23.39 -28.14
N ILE A 383 -17.84 24.30 -27.19
CA ILE A 383 -19.16 24.72 -26.75
C ILE A 383 -19.39 26.17 -27.16
N GLU A 384 -20.50 26.40 -27.88
CA GLU A 384 -20.97 27.76 -28.16
C GLU A 384 -21.76 28.29 -26.94
N PRO A 385 -21.55 29.55 -26.51
CA PRO A 385 -22.27 30.11 -25.38
C PRO A 385 -23.77 30.24 -25.68
N GLY A 386 -24.62 29.72 -24.79
CA GLY A 386 -26.03 30.10 -24.68
C GLY A 386 -27.09 29.23 -25.37
N SER A 387 -26.77 28.02 -25.87
CA SER A 387 -27.75 27.18 -26.58
C SER A 387 -28.48 26.14 -25.71
N GLY A 388 -27.88 25.68 -24.60
CA GLY A 388 -28.37 24.52 -23.82
C GLY A 388 -28.27 23.17 -24.56
N VAL A 389 -28.11 23.18 -25.89
CA VAL A 389 -27.90 22.02 -26.75
C VAL A 389 -26.57 21.33 -26.42
N GLU A 390 -25.57 22.07 -26.00
CA GLU A 390 -24.24 21.53 -25.72
C GLU A 390 -24.20 20.79 -24.37
N PHE A 391 -25.03 21.20 -23.40
CA PHE A 391 -25.28 20.43 -22.17
C PHE A 391 -25.99 19.10 -22.48
N SER A 392 -26.89 19.06 -23.46
CA SER A 392 -27.50 17.80 -23.93
C SER A 392 -26.53 16.89 -24.70
N LYS A 393 -25.37 17.43 -25.13
CA LYS A 393 -24.30 16.72 -25.86
C LYS A 393 -23.11 16.32 -24.98
N ALA A 394 -23.14 16.57 -23.69
CA ALA A 394 -22.09 16.18 -22.78
C ALA A 394 -22.64 15.12 -21.82
N LEU A 395 -21.80 14.15 -21.42
CA LEU A 395 -22.14 13.23 -20.32
C LEU A 395 -22.13 13.95 -18.95
N GLY A 396 -21.77 15.24 -18.94
CA GLY A 396 -21.81 16.12 -17.78
C GLY A 396 -20.59 16.02 -16.87
N GLY A 397 -19.54 15.32 -17.28
CA GLY A 397 -18.28 15.32 -16.54
C GLY A 397 -17.28 16.36 -17.06
N ASN A 398 -16.16 16.47 -16.34
CA ASN A 398 -15.14 17.49 -16.59
C ASN A 398 -13.96 16.95 -17.39
N ARG A 399 -14.11 15.89 -18.21
CA ARG A 399 -13.00 15.35 -19.01
C ARG A 399 -13.09 15.77 -20.48
N ALA A 400 -11.94 16.05 -21.07
CA ALA A 400 -11.81 16.50 -22.46
C ALA A 400 -12.54 15.58 -23.47
N ARG A 401 -12.52 14.25 -23.25
CA ARG A 401 -13.26 13.28 -24.07
C ARG A 401 -13.81 12.17 -23.21
N GLU A 402 -15.13 12.14 -23.06
CA GLU A 402 -15.82 11.17 -22.22
C GLU A 402 -16.36 10.03 -23.05
N GLN A 403 -15.90 8.82 -22.76
CA GLN A 403 -16.44 7.59 -23.29
C GLN A 403 -16.51 6.58 -22.15
N PHE A 404 -17.40 5.59 -22.26
CA PHE A 404 -17.53 4.54 -21.25
C PHE A 404 -17.30 3.16 -21.85
N THR A 405 -16.83 2.25 -20.99
CA THR A 405 -16.64 0.84 -21.32
C THR A 405 -17.71 0.02 -20.62
N VAL A 406 -18.36 -0.88 -21.34
CA VAL A 406 -19.34 -1.82 -20.75
C VAL A 406 -18.64 -3.14 -20.44
N VAL A 407 -18.75 -3.61 -19.20
CA VAL A 407 -18.29 -4.94 -18.79
C VAL A 407 -19.49 -5.86 -18.61
N LEU A 408 -19.54 -6.95 -19.39
CA LEU A 408 -20.61 -7.94 -19.35
C LEU A 408 -20.09 -9.27 -18.80
N LEU A 409 -20.68 -9.71 -17.68
CA LEU A 409 -20.46 -11.04 -17.12
C LEU A 409 -21.53 -12.00 -17.64
N THR A 410 -21.14 -13.12 -18.27
CA THR A 410 -22.13 -14.02 -18.89
C THR A 410 -21.97 -15.47 -18.52
N TYR A 411 -22.85 -15.95 -17.64
CA TYR A 411 -22.91 -17.36 -17.26
C TYR A 411 -24.09 -18.07 -17.94
N ASN A 412 -23.78 -18.97 -18.87
CA ASN A 412 -24.74 -19.88 -19.50
C ASN A 412 -25.99 -19.20 -20.13
N ARG A 413 -25.82 -18.02 -20.72
CA ARG A 413 -26.90 -17.19 -21.30
C ARG A 413 -26.51 -16.54 -22.63
N ASP A 414 -26.06 -17.33 -23.59
CA ASP A 414 -25.52 -16.84 -24.87
C ASP A 414 -26.52 -16.01 -25.67
N ALA A 415 -27.78 -16.46 -25.74
CA ALA A 415 -28.83 -15.72 -26.44
C ALA A 415 -29.05 -14.33 -25.82
N VAL A 416 -29.02 -14.23 -24.48
CA VAL A 416 -29.16 -12.95 -23.78
C VAL A 416 -27.97 -12.06 -24.08
N LEU A 417 -26.74 -12.60 -24.02
CA LEU A 417 -25.53 -11.86 -24.38
C LEU A 417 -25.60 -11.32 -25.81
N ALA A 418 -25.98 -12.15 -26.79
CA ALA A 418 -26.11 -11.73 -28.18
C ALA A 418 -27.12 -10.58 -28.32
N THR A 419 -28.32 -10.72 -27.72
CA THR A 419 -29.32 -9.64 -27.74
C THR A 419 -28.88 -8.38 -27.00
N SER A 420 -28.10 -8.51 -25.92
CA SER A 420 -27.55 -7.35 -25.20
C SER A 420 -26.50 -6.63 -26.04
N LEU A 421 -25.60 -7.36 -26.71
CA LEU A 421 -24.59 -6.79 -27.59
C LEU A 421 -25.23 -6.08 -28.79
N GLU A 422 -26.30 -6.64 -29.37
CA GLU A 422 -27.06 -5.99 -30.44
C GLU A 422 -27.68 -4.66 -29.98
N ARG A 423 -28.21 -4.60 -28.76
CA ARG A 423 -28.78 -3.36 -28.18
C ARG A 423 -27.73 -2.28 -27.89
N LEU A 424 -26.47 -2.66 -27.69
CA LEU A 424 -25.36 -1.72 -27.51
C LEU A 424 -24.83 -1.16 -28.84
N HIS A 425 -25.27 -1.71 -29.97
CA HIS A 425 -24.89 -1.17 -31.27
C HIS A 425 -25.46 0.25 -31.44
N ARG A 426 -24.61 1.20 -31.87
CA ARG A 426 -24.94 2.62 -31.97
C ARG A 426 -25.36 3.28 -30.66
N LEU A 427 -24.84 2.80 -29.53
CA LEU A 427 -24.92 3.55 -28.29
C LEU A 427 -23.87 4.69 -28.33
N PRO A 428 -24.26 5.97 -28.21
CA PRO A 428 -23.30 7.08 -28.15
C PRO A 428 -22.31 6.94 -26.99
N TYR A 429 -21.11 7.49 -27.14
CA TYR A 429 -20.01 7.44 -26.17
C TYR A 429 -19.51 6.04 -25.75
N LEU A 430 -19.99 4.96 -26.38
CA LEU A 430 -19.46 3.64 -26.12
C LEU A 430 -18.02 3.57 -26.65
N ASN A 431 -17.04 3.27 -25.79
CA ASN A 431 -15.64 3.08 -26.19
C ASN A 431 -15.40 1.65 -26.65
N LYS A 432 -15.73 0.69 -25.79
CA LYS A 432 -15.54 -0.75 -26.02
C LYS A 432 -16.46 -1.57 -25.13
N VAL A 433 -16.64 -2.84 -25.48
CA VAL A 433 -17.36 -3.82 -24.65
C VAL A 433 -16.41 -4.94 -24.26
N ILE A 434 -16.32 -5.24 -22.97
CA ILE A 434 -15.54 -6.37 -22.44
C ILE A 434 -16.54 -7.45 -22.01
N VAL A 435 -16.46 -8.61 -22.65
CA VAL A 435 -17.25 -9.79 -22.31
C VAL A 435 -16.36 -10.74 -21.53
N VAL A 436 -16.63 -10.89 -20.23
CA VAL A 436 -15.90 -11.80 -19.36
C VAL A 436 -16.59 -13.16 -19.37
N TRP A 437 -15.92 -14.15 -19.94
CA TRP A 437 -16.42 -15.50 -20.06
C TRP A 437 -16.19 -16.29 -18.77
N ASN A 438 -17.25 -16.48 -18.00
CA ASN A 438 -17.18 -17.19 -16.72
C ASN A 438 -17.79 -18.61 -16.78
N ASN A 439 -18.05 -19.15 -17.97
CA ASN A 439 -18.56 -20.51 -18.12
C ASN A 439 -17.40 -21.53 -18.23
N ILE A 440 -17.15 -22.24 -17.13
CA ILE A 440 -16.03 -23.20 -17.00
C ILE A 440 -16.30 -24.49 -17.80
N ALA A 441 -17.56 -24.86 -18.02
CA ALA A 441 -17.93 -26.15 -18.60
C ALA A 441 -18.03 -26.14 -20.13
N ARG A 442 -17.97 -24.96 -20.76
CA ARG A 442 -18.23 -24.83 -22.20
C ARG A 442 -17.48 -23.63 -22.78
N GLU A 443 -16.89 -23.85 -23.95
CA GLU A 443 -16.32 -22.76 -24.74
C GLU A 443 -17.41 -21.83 -25.31
N PRO A 444 -17.08 -20.57 -25.59
CA PRO A 444 -18.01 -19.64 -26.19
C PRO A 444 -18.31 -20.03 -27.64
N MET A 445 -19.51 -19.70 -28.11
CA MET A 445 -19.85 -19.86 -29.51
C MET A 445 -18.94 -18.97 -30.38
N GLY A 446 -18.55 -19.44 -31.57
CA GLY A 446 -17.69 -18.68 -32.49
C GLY A 446 -18.44 -17.64 -33.34
N ALA A 447 -19.65 -17.24 -32.98
CA ALA A 447 -20.47 -16.31 -33.77
C ALA A 447 -21.18 -15.34 -32.84
N TRP A 448 -20.70 -14.10 -32.81
CA TRP A 448 -21.23 -13.01 -32.00
C TRP A 448 -21.48 -11.78 -32.86
N PRO A 449 -22.42 -10.89 -32.48
CA PRO A 449 -22.69 -9.67 -33.23
C PRO A 449 -21.49 -8.73 -33.22
N ARG A 450 -21.19 -8.11 -34.38
CA ARG A 450 -20.16 -7.08 -34.51
C ARG A 450 -20.74 -5.70 -34.17
N LEU A 451 -20.10 -5.00 -33.23
CA LEU A 451 -20.45 -3.63 -32.87
C LEU A 451 -19.65 -2.61 -33.69
N HIS A 452 -20.09 -1.35 -33.62
CA HIS A 452 -19.35 -0.19 -34.15
C HIS A 452 -18.06 0.09 -33.35
N VAL A 453 -17.93 -0.50 -32.16
CA VAL A 453 -16.78 -0.42 -31.26
C VAL A 453 -16.15 -1.81 -31.07
N PRO A 454 -14.89 -1.90 -30.58
CA PRO A 454 -14.27 -3.17 -30.26
C PRO A 454 -15.05 -3.94 -29.18
N VAL A 455 -15.18 -5.26 -29.39
CA VAL A 455 -15.68 -6.20 -28.38
C VAL A 455 -14.56 -7.16 -28.03
N GLU A 456 -14.10 -7.11 -26.79
CA GLU A 456 -13.03 -7.97 -26.27
C GLU A 456 -13.64 -9.10 -25.45
N TYR A 457 -13.36 -10.33 -25.84
CA TYR A 457 -13.77 -11.52 -25.10
C TYR A 457 -12.57 -11.97 -24.27
N VAL A 458 -12.75 -12.05 -22.95
CA VAL A 458 -11.70 -12.37 -21.97
C VAL A 458 -12.11 -13.55 -21.10
#